data_AF-A0A6N6MRX2-F1
#
_entry.id   AF-A0A6N6MRX2-F1
#
_cell.length_a   1.000
_cell.length_b   1.000
_cell.length_c   1.000
_cell.angle_alpha   90.00
_cell.angle_beta   90.00
_cell.angle_gamma   90.00
#
_symmetry.space_group_name_H-M   'P 1'
#
loop_
_entity.id
_entity.type
_entity.pdbx_description
1 polymer ?
#
loop_
_entity_poly.entity_id
_entity_poly.type
_entity_poly.pdbx_seq_one_letter_code
_entity_poly.pdbx_strand_id
1 'polypeptide(L)'
;MSAAPPAAPGLLRLIRALAEDDRVGAIGLAEHAVERHVTAFPKADQAVALDILLRDLACLQGFAPHLTGFISRVEGHIDRLHRSLTGGLV
;
A
#
# COMPACT_ATOMS: atom_id res chain seq x y z
N MET A 1 20.71 -16.53 -6.96
CA MET A 1 19.36 -16.45 -7.54
C MET A 1 18.42 -16.02 -6.41
N SER A 2 18.15 -14.73 -6.28
CA SER A 2 17.22 -14.21 -5.27
C SER A 2 15.85 -14.12 -5.94
N ALA A 3 14.91 -14.96 -5.52
CA ALA A 3 13.54 -14.87 -5.99
C ALA A 3 12.95 -13.56 -5.47
N ALA A 4 12.66 -12.62 -6.37
CA ALA A 4 11.86 -11.45 -6.03
C ALA A 4 10.53 -11.93 -5.41
N PRO A 5 10.08 -11.35 -4.28
CA PRO A 5 8.79 -11.74 -3.71
C PRO A 5 7.70 -11.48 -4.76
N PRO A 6 6.70 -12.38 -4.90
CA PRO A 6 5.67 -12.24 -5.91
C PRO A 6 4.95 -10.90 -5.73
N ALA A 7 5.13 -10.02 -6.71
CA ALA A 7 4.50 -8.72 -6.79
C ALA A 7 2.97 -8.88 -6.76
N ALA A 8 2.35 -8.51 -5.64
CA ALA A 8 1.23 -7.56 -5.48
C ALA A 8 -0.27 -7.86 -5.82
N PRO A 9 -0.77 -8.94 -6.47
CA PRO A 9 -2.22 -9.10 -6.64
C PRO A 9 -2.91 -9.45 -5.32
N GLY A 10 -2.19 -10.06 -4.37
CA GLY A 10 -2.72 -10.39 -3.05
C GLY A 10 -3.00 -9.16 -2.19
N LEU A 11 -2.11 -8.16 -2.22
CA LEU A 11 -2.25 -6.96 -1.41
C LEU A 11 -3.39 -6.07 -1.90
N LEU A 12 -3.50 -5.83 -3.21
CA LEU A 12 -4.61 -5.04 -3.75
C LEU A 12 -5.97 -5.68 -3.50
N ARG A 13 -6.05 -7.01 -3.65
CA ARG A 13 -7.29 -7.75 -3.33
C ARG A 13 -7.64 -7.64 -1.85
N LEU A 14 -6.64 -7.70 -0.96
CA LEU A 14 -6.85 -7.51 0.47
C LEU A 14 -7.32 -6.09 0.79
N ILE A 15 -6.65 -5.06 0.26
CA ILE A 15 -7.02 -3.65 0.46
C ILE A 15 -8.45 -3.40 -0.05
N ARG A 16 -8.78 -3.92 -1.23
CA ARG A 16 -10.13 -3.85 -1.77
C ARG A 16 -11.15 -4.53 -0.86
N ALA A 17 -10.88 -5.76 -0.40
CA ALA A 17 -11.79 -6.47 0.49
C ALA A 17 -12.00 -5.74 1.82
N LEU A 18 -10.93 -5.16 2.39
CA LEU A 18 -11.02 -4.35 3.61
C LEU A 18 -11.83 -3.06 3.40
N ALA A 19 -11.69 -2.44 2.23
CA ALA A 19 -12.46 -1.25 1.87
C ALA A 19 -13.95 -1.56 1.66
N GLU A 20 -14.28 -2.72 1.08
CA GLU A 20 -15.66 -3.18 0.86
C GLU A 20 -16.35 -3.63 2.15
N ASP A 21 -15.58 -4.13 3.13
CA ASP A 21 -16.06 -4.68 4.39
C ASP A 21 -16.49 -3.60 5.41
N ASP A 22 -16.03 -2.36 5.26
CA ASP A 22 -16.38 -1.16 6.06
C ASP A 22 -16.35 -1.34 7.59
N ARG A 23 -15.62 -2.36 8.07
CA ARG A 23 -15.51 -2.64 9.51
C ARG A 23 -14.59 -1.64 10.20
N VAL A 24 -14.93 -1.31 11.45
CA VAL A 24 -14.05 -0.53 12.33
C VAL A 24 -12.68 -1.21 12.42
N GLY A 25 -11.62 -0.45 12.10
CA GLY A 25 -10.24 -0.94 12.12
C GLY A 25 -9.71 -1.46 10.78
N ALA A 26 -10.54 -1.56 9.74
CA ALA A 26 -10.11 -2.00 8.40
C ALA A 26 -8.94 -1.16 7.85
N ILE A 27 -8.93 0.14 8.13
CA ILE A 27 -7.83 1.02 7.69
C ILE A 27 -6.50 0.64 8.34
N GLY A 28 -6.48 0.36 9.65
CA GLY A 28 -5.25 -0.03 10.35
C GLY A 28 -4.72 -1.40 9.87
N LEU A 29 -5.63 -2.31 9.51
CA LEU A 29 -5.24 -3.59 8.90
C LEU A 29 -4.63 -3.39 7.51
N ALA A 30 -5.16 -2.48 6.70
CA ALA A 30 -4.59 -2.14 5.41
C ALA A 30 -3.20 -1.50 5.55
N GLU A 31 -3.04 -0.53 6.45
CA GLU A 31 -1.75 0.10 6.75
C GLU A 31 -0.71 -0.95 7.19
N HIS A 32 -1.06 -1.83 8.13
CA HIS A 32 -0.17 -2.91 8.56
C HIS A 32 0.20 -3.88 7.44
N ALA A 33 -0.74 -4.20 6.56
CA ALA A 33 -0.47 -5.05 5.40
C ALA A 33 0.50 -4.39 4.41
N VAL A 34 0.40 -3.08 4.22
CA VAL A 34 1.35 -2.30 3.41
C VAL A 34 2.75 -2.34 4.02
N GLU A 35 2.89 -2.04 5.32
CA GLU A 35 4.18 -2.10 6.01
C GLU A 35 4.83 -3.48 5.89
N ARG A 36 4.05 -4.55 6.13
CA ARG A 36 4.51 -5.94 5.99
C ARG A 36 4.94 -6.26 4.56
N HIS A 37 4.21 -5.75 3.56
CA HIS A 37 4.57 -5.93 2.16
C HIS A 37 5.90 -5.27 1.84
N VAL A 38 6.09 -4.01 2.25
CA VAL A 38 7.27 -3.21 1.94
C VAL A 38 8.51 -3.75 2.66
N THR A 39 8.37 -4.14 3.92
CA THR A 39 9.47 -4.72 4.72
C THR A 39 9.95 -6.08 4.21
N ALA A 40 9.18 -6.74 3.33
CA ALA A 40 9.63 -7.95 2.63
C ALA A 40 10.64 -7.67 1.50
N PHE A 41 10.78 -6.41 1.06
CA PHE A 41 11.77 -6.00 0.07
C PHE A 41 13.08 -5.55 0.73
N PRO A 42 14.23 -5.73 0.05
CA PRO A 42 15.49 -5.12 0.47
C PRO A 42 15.34 -3.61 0.66
N LYS A 43 16.03 -3.02 1.65
CA LYS A 43 15.90 -1.58 1.97
C LYS A 43 16.08 -0.66 0.75
N ALA A 44 16.99 -1.00 -0.17
CA ALA A 44 17.24 -0.24 -1.39
C ALA A 44 16.03 -0.21 -2.35
N ASP A 45 15.15 -1.21 -2.29
CA ASP A 45 14.02 -1.39 -3.19
C ASP A 45 12.68 -0.96 -2.58
N GLN A 46 12.65 -0.62 -1.28
CA GLN A 46 11.40 -0.30 -0.57
C GLN A 46 10.68 0.93 -1.12
N ALA A 47 11.43 1.97 -1.50
CA ALA A 47 10.85 3.16 -2.14
C ALA A 47 10.17 2.81 -3.47
N VAL A 48 10.84 2.00 -4.30
CA VAL A 48 10.30 1.53 -5.59
C VAL A 48 9.05 0.67 -5.38
N ALA A 49 9.05 -0.20 -4.36
CA ALA A 49 7.88 -1.01 -4.02
C ALA A 49 6.66 -0.15 -3.63
N LEU A 50 6.88 0.94 -2.89
CA LEU A 50 5.82 1.91 -2.56
C LEU A 50 5.30 2.65 -3.79
N ASP A 51 6.18 3.08 -4.70
CA ASP A 51 5.79 3.75 -5.95
C ASP A 51 4.91 2.85 -6.83
N ILE A 52 5.25 1.55 -6.93
CA ILE A 52 4.44 0.58 -7.66
C ILE A 52 3.07 0.43 -6.99
N LEU A 53 3.04 0.32 -5.67
CA LEU A 53 1.77 0.18 -4.93
C LEU A 53 0.87 1.41 -5.09
N LEU A 54 1.42 2.63 -5.11
CA LEU A 54 0.65 3.86 -5.37
C LEU A 54 0.02 3.84 -6.76
N ARG A 55 0.76 3.42 -7.79
CA ARG A 55 0.23 3.28 -9.15
C ARG A 55 -0.91 2.26 -9.22
N ASP A 56 -0.75 1.15 -8.53
CA ASP A 56 -1.76 0.10 -8.47
C ASP A 56 -3.03 0.55 -7.72
N LEU A 57 -2.89 1.32 -6.63
CA LEU A 57 -4.01 1.92 -5.90
C LEU A 57 -4.75 2.97 -6.74
N ALA A 58 -4.02 3.81 -7.48
CA ALA A 58 -4.63 4.76 -8.41
C ALA A 58 -5.45 4.04 -9.49
N CYS A 59 -4.96 2.89 -9.98
CA CYS A 59 -5.72 2.05 -10.90
C CYS A 59 -6.97 1.48 -10.24
N LEU A 60 -6.87 0.94 -9.02
CA LEU A 60 -8.00 0.44 -8.25
C LEU A 60 -9.06 1.53 -8.03
N GLN A 61 -8.66 2.75 -7.71
CA GLN A 61 -9.57 3.89 -7.53
C GLN A 61 -10.32 4.24 -8.82
N GLY A 62 -9.65 4.12 -9.98
CA GLY A 62 -10.29 4.27 -11.29
C GLY A 62 -11.37 3.22 -11.56
N PHE A 63 -11.19 1.98 -11.09
CA PHE A 63 -12.17 0.89 -11.25
C PHE A 63 -13.26 0.86 -10.16
N ALA A 64 -12.96 1.37 -8.97
CA ALA A 64 -13.87 1.36 -7.82
C ALA A 64 -13.96 2.75 -7.16
N PRO A 65 -14.59 3.75 -7.82
CA PRO A 65 -14.63 5.13 -7.32
C PRO A 65 -15.30 5.27 -5.95
N HIS A 66 -16.22 4.37 -5.62
CA HIS A 66 -16.90 4.33 -4.32
C HIS A 66 -15.95 4.01 -3.15
N LEU A 67 -14.76 3.44 -3.41
CA LEU A 67 -13.74 3.14 -2.40
C LEU A 67 -12.73 4.27 -2.20
N THR A 68 -12.87 5.40 -2.92
CA THR A 68 -11.89 6.51 -2.93
C THR A 68 -11.52 6.98 -1.52
N GLY A 69 -12.48 7.17 -0.62
CA GLY A 69 -12.20 7.64 0.73
C GLY A 69 -11.30 6.70 1.54
N PHE A 70 -11.44 5.39 1.35
CA PHE A 70 -10.58 4.40 1.99
C PHE A 70 -9.19 4.37 1.33
N ILE A 71 -9.15 4.33 -0.01
CA ILE A 71 -7.91 4.26 -0.78
C ILE A 71 -7.02 5.48 -0.49
N SER A 72 -7.57 6.70 -0.50
CA SER A 72 -6.80 7.92 -0.22
C SER A 72 -6.18 7.94 1.18
N ARG A 73 -6.79 7.26 2.17
CA ARG A 73 -6.17 7.12 3.50
C ARG A 73 -4.97 6.18 3.47
N VAL A 74 -5.05 5.09 2.73
CA VAL A 74 -3.93 4.16 2.53
C VAL A 74 -2.80 4.82 1.74
N GLU A 75 -3.12 5.59 0.68
CA GLU A 75 -2.15 6.40 -0.07
C GLU A 75 -1.43 7.39 0.86
N GLY A 76 -2.16 8.12 1.70
CA GLY A 76 -1.56 9.04 2.67
C GLY A 76 -0.65 8.35 3.69
N HIS A 77 -0.90 7.08 4.02
CA HIS A 77 0.02 6.26 4.83
C HIS A 77 1.29 5.89 4.05
N ILE A 78 1.13 5.42 2.80
CA ILE A 78 2.26 5.11 1.90
C ILE A 78 3.17 6.33 1.73
N ASP A 79 2.61 7.52 1.52
CA ASP A 79 3.38 8.76 1.38
C ASP A 79 4.24 9.06 2.62
N ARG A 80 3.72 8.76 3.83
CA ARG A 80 4.48 8.90 5.08
C ARG A 80 5.64 7.91 5.15
N LEU A 81 5.40 6.65 4.78
CA LEU A 81 6.46 5.64 4.69
C LEU A 81 7.53 6.05 3.68
N HIS A 82 7.11 6.53 2.51
CA HIS A 82 8.03 6.95 1.44
C HIS A 82 8.93 8.11 1.89
N ARG A 83 8.37 9.12 2.58
CA ARG A 83 9.17 10.21 3.18
C ARG A 83 10.13 9.71 4.26
N SER A 84 9.69 8.76 5.09
CA SER A 84 10.56 8.17 6.13
C SER A 84 11.75 7.42 5.52
N LEU A 85 11.55 6.75 4.38
CA LEU A 85 12.62 6.00 3.70
C LEU A 85 13.60 6.90 2.95
N THR A 86 13.12 8.01 2.41
CA THR A 86 13.93 8.97 1.65
C THR A 86 14.63 10.02 2.52
N GLY A 87 14.51 9.90 3.85
CA GLY A 87 15.22 10.77 4.80
C GLY A 87 14.58 12.14 4.97
N GLY A 88 13.25 12.25 4.82
CA GLY A 88 12.51 13.46 5.18
C GLY A 88 12.57 13.72 6.68
N LEU A 89 13.65 14.35 7.14
CA LEU A 89 13.76 15.03 8.42
C LEU A 89 12.62 16.03 8.55
N VAL A 90 11.75 15.81 9.54
CA VAL A 90 11.05 16.88 10.24
C VAL A 90 12.00 17.46 11.28
#